data_AF-A0A7X7PEB1-F1
#
_entry.id   AF-A0A7X7PEB1-F1
#
_cell.length_a   1.000
_cell.length_b   1.000
_cell.length_c   1.000
_cell.angle_alpha   90.00
_cell.angle_beta   90.00
_cell.angle_gamma   90.00
#
_symmetry.space_group_name_H-M   'P 1'
#
loop_
_entity.id
_entity.type
_entity.pdbx_description
1 polymer ?
#
loop_
_entity_poly.entity_id
_entity_poly.type
_entity_poly.pdbx_seq_one_letter_code
_entity_poly.pdbx_strand_id
1 'polypeptide(L)'
;MFAEAAAPAGLRTHAAPVAAEAATSPAARALRVLEESAQTCTRCRLAGGRTHVVFGDGTADAEVVVVGEAPGQEEDRRGLPFVGRAGKLLDLLLLSAGYPRERVYICNVLKCRPPNNRNPLPDEIDACTSAWLNAQIEAIAPKVLIAVGKFA
;
A
#
# COMPACT_ATOMS: atom_id res chain seq x y z
N MET A 1 49.19 -4.48 27.78
CA MET A 1 47.88 -4.10 28.36
C MET A 1 46.99 -3.67 27.21
N PHE A 2 46.22 -4.58 26.64
CA PHE A 2 45.19 -4.25 25.66
C PHE A 2 43.86 -4.62 26.29
N ALA A 3 42.95 -3.64 26.36
CA ALA A 3 41.67 -3.75 27.04
C ALA A 3 40.73 -4.68 26.24
N GLU A 4 40.17 -5.66 26.94
CA GLU A 4 39.16 -6.57 26.43
C GLU A 4 37.81 -5.84 26.39
N ALA A 5 37.26 -5.64 25.19
CA ALA A 5 35.98 -5.00 25.01
C ALA A 5 34.86 -6.01 25.33
N ALA A 6 34.07 -5.72 26.37
CA ALA A 6 32.91 -6.49 26.76
C ALA A 6 31.79 -6.38 25.70
N ALA A 7 31.26 -7.53 25.28
CA ALA A 7 30.07 -7.61 24.42
C ALA A 7 28.82 -7.17 25.19
N PRO A 8 27.87 -6.43 24.56
CA PRO A 8 26.64 -6.06 25.24
C PRO A 8 25.68 -7.25 25.30
N ALA A 9 25.03 -7.36 26.45
CA ALA A 9 24.11 -8.42 26.81
C ALA A 9 22.81 -8.41 25.98
N GLY A 10 22.49 -9.58 25.42
CA GLY A 10 21.15 -10.14 25.26
C GLY A 10 19.99 -9.21 24.91
N LEU A 11 19.70 -9.07 23.62
CA LEU A 11 18.41 -8.59 23.15
C LEU A 11 17.34 -9.66 23.44
N ARG A 12 16.39 -9.34 24.31
CA ARG A 12 15.25 -10.20 24.62
C ARG A 12 14.33 -10.30 23.39
N THR A 13 14.26 -11.48 22.78
CA THR A 13 13.26 -11.79 21.75
C THR A 13 11.90 -12.05 22.41
N HIS A 14 11.06 -11.03 22.54
CA HIS A 14 9.63 -11.25 22.66
C HIS A 14 9.06 -11.54 21.27
N ALA A 15 9.26 -12.77 20.79
CA ALA A 15 8.47 -13.30 19.69
C ALA A 15 7.20 -13.94 20.28
N ALA A 16 6.09 -13.21 20.19
CA ALA A 16 4.72 -13.66 20.45
C ALA A 16 3.84 -13.18 19.26
N PRO A 17 2.62 -13.74 19.07
CA PRO A 17 2.11 -14.20 17.78
C PRO A 17 1.52 -13.10 16.87
N VAL A 18 2.37 -12.26 16.27
CA VAL A 18 1.94 -11.10 15.47
C VAL A 18 1.07 -11.47 14.25
N ALA A 19 1.26 -12.65 13.66
CA ALA A 19 0.64 -12.99 12.37
C ALA A 19 -0.85 -13.38 12.45
N ALA A 20 -1.32 -13.93 13.58
CA ALA A 20 -2.69 -14.44 13.69
C ALA A 20 -3.70 -13.36 14.14
N GLU A 21 -3.29 -12.40 14.97
CA GLU A 21 -4.14 -11.30 15.43
C GLU A 21 -4.36 -10.25 14.33
N ALA A 22 -3.35 -9.97 13.49
CA ALA A 22 -3.41 -9.00 12.40
C ALA A 22 -4.51 -9.32 11.37
N ALA A 23 -4.85 -10.60 11.16
CA ALA A 23 -5.91 -11.02 10.23
C ALA A 23 -7.34 -10.68 10.72
N THR A 24 -7.50 -10.21 11.96
CA THR A 24 -8.79 -10.03 12.63
C THR A 24 -9.01 -8.61 13.17
N SER A 25 -8.05 -7.69 13.01
CA SER A 25 -8.15 -6.33 13.53
C SER A 25 -9.33 -5.55 12.91
N PRO A 26 -9.92 -4.55 13.63
CA PRO A 26 -10.96 -3.70 13.06
C PRO A 26 -10.53 -3.03 11.74
N ALA A 27 -9.27 -2.59 11.66
CA ALA A 27 -8.67 -2.03 10.45
C ALA A 27 -8.65 -3.06 9.31
N ALA A 28 -8.16 -4.28 9.56
CA ALA A 28 -8.12 -5.35 8.55
C ALA A 28 -9.54 -5.69 8.05
N ARG A 29 -10.53 -5.72 8.94
CA ARG A 29 -11.93 -5.95 8.56
C ARG A 29 -12.48 -4.81 7.71
N ALA A 30 -12.23 -3.56 8.09
CA ALA A 30 -12.66 -2.39 7.33
C ALA A 30 -12.05 -2.40 5.92
N LEU A 31 -10.75 -2.66 5.80
CA LEU A 31 -10.06 -2.75 4.52
C LEU A 31 -10.62 -3.86 3.63
N ARG A 32 -10.92 -5.05 4.17
CA ARG A 32 -11.56 -6.12 3.39
C ARG A 32 -12.91 -5.69 2.82
N VAL A 33 -13.76 -5.08 3.64
CA VAL A 33 -15.09 -4.60 3.18
C VAL A 33 -14.95 -3.53 2.11
N LEU A 34 -13.99 -2.61 2.27
CA LEU A 34 -13.68 -1.59 1.26
C LEU A 34 -13.17 -2.22 -0.03
N GLU A 35 -12.27 -3.20 0.05
CA GLU A 35 -11.71 -3.89 -1.10
C GLU A 35 -12.78 -4.64 -1.90
N GLU A 36 -13.61 -5.42 -1.21
CA GLU A 36 -14.75 -6.14 -1.82
C GLU A 36 -15.69 -5.16 -2.54
N SER A 37 -15.98 -4.01 -1.92
CA SER A 37 -16.82 -2.96 -2.51
C SER A 37 -16.15 -2.30 -3.72
N ALA A 38 -14.82 -2.12 -3.68
CA ALA A 38 -14.07 -1.50 -4.76
C ALA A 38 -14.07 -2.36 -6.03
N GLN A 39 -14.14 -3.69 -5.92
CA GLN A 39 -14.12 -4.60 -7.07
C GLN A 39 -15.22 -4.32 -8.11
N THR A 40 -16.38 -3.84 -7.67
CA THR A 40 -17.53 -3.52 -8.54
C THR A 40 -17.68 -2.03 -8.84
N CYS A 41 -16.71 -1.20 -8.44
CA CYS A 41 -16.77 0.25 -8.63
C CYS A 41 -16.92 0.66 -10.10
N THR A 42 -17.84 1.59 -10.35
CA THR A 42 -18.09 2.26 -11.64
C THR A 42 -18.16 3.78 -11.54
N ARG A 43 -17.62 4.37 -10.47
CA ARG A 43 -17.74 5.81 -10.18
C ARG A 43 -17.00 6.74 -11.17
N CYS A 44 -16.12 6.21 -12.01
CA CYS A 44 -15.45 6.97 -13.05
C CYS A 44 -15.21 6.15 -14.32
N ARG A 45 -14.77 6.82 -15.39
CA ARG A 45 -14.56 6.24 -16.74
C ARG A 45 -13.54 5.10 -16.80
N LEU A 46 -12.64 5.02 -15.83
CA LEU A 46 -11.59 3.99 -15.80
C LEU A 46 -12.14 2.59 -15.55
N ALA A 47 -13.36 2.50 -15.01
CA ALA A 47 -13.97 1.24 -14.69
C ALA A 47 -14.09 0.30 -15.91
N GLY A 48 -14.37 0.84 -17.09
CA GLY A 48 -14.55 0.05 -18.31
C GLY A 48 -13.25 -0.43 -18.98
N GLY A 49 -12.09 0.07 -18.55
CA GLY A 49 -10.80 -0.22 -19.19
C GLY A 49 -9.82 -1.04 -18.35
N ARG A 50 -10.14 -1.31 -17.08
CA ARG A 50 -9.29 -2.10 -16.18
C ARG A 50 -9.42 -3.59 -16.44
N THR A 51 -8.35 -4.33 -16.18
CA THR A 51 -8.41 -5.79 -16.01
C THR A 51 -8.76 -6.14 -14.57
N HIS A 52 -8.08 -5.49 -13.61
CA HIS A 52 -8.33 -5.66 -12.18
C HIS A 52 -8.40 -4.31 -11.48
N VAL A 53 -9.17 -4.28 -10.39
CA VAL A 53 -8.99 -3.21 -9.39
C VAL A 53 -7.71 -3.51 -8.63
N VAL A 54 -6.85 -2.51 -8.51
CA VAL A 54 -5.61 -2.57 -7.74
C VAL A 54 -5.84 -1.74 -6.47
N PHE A 55 -6.35 -2.39 -5.43
CA PHE A 55 -6.86 -1.71 -4.23
C PHE A 55 -5.72 -1.22 -3.31
N GLY A 56 -4.89 -2.15 -2.86
CA GLY A 56 -3.74 -1.94 -1.99
C GLY A 56 -3.14 -3.29 -1.57
N ASP A 57 -1.95 -3.29 -0.99
CA ASP A 57 -1.24 -4.50 -0.54
C ASP A 57 -0.40 -4.17 0.69
N GLY A 58 -0.23 -5.13 1.60
CA GLY A 58 0.49 -4.96 2.85
C GLY A 58 -0.38 -5.17 4.11
N THR A 59 0.10 -4.65 5.24
CA THR A 59 -0.56 -4.86 6.55
C THR A 59 -1.56 -3.76 6.91
N ALA A 60 -2.66 -4.12 7.56
CA ALA A 60 -3.66 -3.17 8.06
C ALA A 60 -3.16 -2.34 9.26
N ASP A 61 -2.14 -2.83 9.96
CA ASP A 61 -1.53 -2.17 11.12
C ASP A 61 -0.28 -1.35 10.72
N ALA A 62 -0.20 -0.92 9.46
CA ALA A 62 0.97 -0.28 8.90
C ALA A 62 1.22 1.11 9.52
N GLU A 63 2.42 1.31 10.09
CA GLU A 63 2.85 2.64 10.55
C GLU A 63 3.20 3.57 9.37
N VAL A 64 3.54 3.00 8.22
CA VAL A 64 3.90 3.70 6.99
C VAL A 64 2.99 3.24 5.86
N VAL A 65 2.33 4.20 5.22
CA VAL A 65 1.56 4.00 4.00
C VAL A 65 2.25 4.70 2.83
N VAL A 66 2.44 3.97 1.72
CA VAL A 66 2.96 4.52 0.46
C VAL A 66 1.80 4.68 -0.52
N VAL A 67 1.66 5.87 -1.09
CA VAL A 67 0.62 6.21 -2.07
C VAL A 67 1.29 6.60 -3.39
N GLY A 68 1.03 5.84 -4.45
CA GLY A 68 1.39 6.19 -5.82
C GLY A 68 0.23 6.83 -6.59
N GLU A 69 0.45 7.12 -7.88
CA GLU A 69 -0.56 7.79 -8.70
C GLU A 69 -1.65 6.84 -9.21
N ALA A 70 -1.24 5.77 -9.91
CA ALA A 70 -2.15 4.86 -10.58
C ALA A 70 -1.48 3.51 -10.89
N PRO A 71 -2.26 2.44 -11.14
CA PRO A 71 -1.72 1.17 -11.57
C PRO A 71 -1.16 1.26 -12.99
N GLY A 72 0.01 0.65 -13.20
CA GLY A 72 0.56 0.39 -14.52
C GLY A 72 -0.01 -0.89 -15.14
N GLN A 73 0.55 -1.29 -16.28
CA GLN A 73 0.10 -2.47 -17.01
C GLN A 73 0.26 -3.78 -16.23
N GLU A 74 1.39 -3.96 -15.55
CA GLU A 74 1.66 -5.17 -14.77
C GLU A 74 0.83 -5.21 -13.50
N GLU A 75 0.61 -4.05 -12.87
CA GLU A 75 -0.26 -3.91 -11.71
C GLU A 75 -1.71 -4.27 -12.08
N ASP A 76 -2.24 -3.70 -13.17
CA ASP A 76 -3.59 -3.99 -13.68
C ASP A 76 -3.75 -5.46 -14.03
N ARG A 77 -2.73 -6.07 -14.63
CA ARG A 77 -2.75 -7.50 -14.97
C ARG A 77 -2.77 -8.40 -13.73
N ARG A 78 -2.07 -8.02 -12.67
CA ARG A 78 -1.89 -8.85 -11.47
C ARG A 78 -2.84 -8.53 -10.32
N GLY A 79 -3.51 -7.39 -10.36
CA GLY A 79 -4.33 -6.89 -9.24
C GLY A 79 -3.51 -6.39 -8.04
N LEU A 80 -2.19 -6.21 -8.19
CA LEU A 80 -1.29 -5.87 -7.08
C LEU A 80 -0.52 -4.57 -7.37
N PRO A 81 -0.40 -3.66 -6.38
CA PRO A 81 0.28 -2.38 -6.57
C PRO A 81 1.81 -2.56 -6.58
N PHE A 82 2.50 -1.73 -7.38
CA PHE A 82 3.96 -1.66 -7.41
C PHE A 82 4.63 -3.04 -7.59
N VAL A 83 4.28 -3.75 -8.67
CA VAL A 83 4.88 -5.06 -9.02
C VAL A 83 5.78 -4.99 -10.26
N GLY A 84 5.74 -3.88 -11.00
CA GLY A 84 6.64 -3.57 -12.10
C GLY A 84 8.03 -3.12 -11.64
N ARG A 85 8.78 -2.51 -12.58
CA ARG A 85 10.16 -2.05 -12.33
C ARG A 85 10.28 -1.02 -11.20
N ALA A 86 9.36 -0.04 -11.17
CA ALA A 86 9.33 0.98 -10.13
C ALA A 86 9.04 0.38 -8.75
N GLY A 87 8.18 -0.65 -8.69
CA GLY A 87 7.88 -1.37 -7.47
C GLY A 87 9.07 -2.11 -6.88
N LYS A 88 9.86 -2.79 -7.72
CA LYS A 88 11.10 -3.44 -7.27
C LYS A 88 12.10 -2.44 -6.69
N LEU A 89 12.19 -1.23 -7.26
CA LEU A 89 13.04 -0.18 -6.70
C LEU A 89 12.48 0.32 -5.35
N LEU A 90 11.17 0.52 -5.26
CA LEU A 90 10.49 0.91 -4.03
C LEU A 90 10.77 -0.11 -2.91
N ASP A 91 10.63 -1.41 -3.20
CA ASP A 91 10.90 -2.49 -2.23
C ASP A 91 12.34 -2.42 -1.69
N LEU A 92 13.33 -2.16 -2.55
CA LEU A 92 14.73 -2.00 -2.14
C LEU A 92 14.93 -0.77 -1.24
N LEU A 93 14.30 0.37 -1.58
CA LEU A 93 14.40 1.60 -0.80
C LEU A 93 13.76 1.43 0.59
N LEU A 94 12.55 0.88 0.63
CA LEU A 94 11.82 0.60 1.86
C LEU A 94 12.61 -0.36 2.76
N LEU A 95 13.16 -1.44 2.18
CA LEU A 95 14.01 -2.39 2.91
C LEU A 95 15.26 -1.70 3.48
N SER A 96 15.93 -0.85 2.69
CA SER A 96 17.11 -0.12 3.15
C SER A 96 16.82 0.86 4.30
N ALA A 97 15.57 1.33 4.39
CA ALA A 97 15.09 2.19 5.47
C ALA A 97 14.54 1.41 6.69
N GLY A 98 14.61 0.07 6.68
CA GLY A 98 14.12 -0.78 7.77
C GLY A 98 12.62 -1.08 7.74
N TYR A 99 11.95 -0.80 6.61
CA TYR A 99 10.53 -1.05 6.40
C TYR A 99 10.33 -2.10 5.30
N PRO A 100 10.48 -3.40 5.58
CA PRO A 100 10.18 -4.43 4.57
C PRO A 100 8.71 -4.35 4.15
N ARG A 101 8.39 -4.81 2.93
CA ARG A 101 7.08 -4.64 2.30
C ARG A 101 5.91 -5.12 3.17
N GLU A 102 6.12 -6.19 3.92
CA GLU A 102 5.12 -6.81 4.79
C GLU A 102 4.76 -5.95 6.01
N ARG A 103 5.56 -4.91 6.32
CA ARG A 103 5.33 -3.96 7.43
C ARG A 103 4.74 -2.62 7.00
N VAL A 104 4.57 -2.40 5.70
CA VAL A 104 3.96 -1.19 5.16
C VAL A 104 2.62 -1.53 4.51
N TYR A 105 1.89 -0.50 4.11
CA TYR A 105 0.76 -0.64 3.21
C TYR A 105 1.00 0.22 1.98
N ILE A 106 0.80 -0.35 0.79
CA ILE A 106 1.10 0.29 -0.49
C ILE A 106 -0.18 0.35 -1.30
N CYS A 107 -0.54 1.52 -1.78
CA CYS A 107 -1.69 1.71 -2.64
C CYS A 107 -1.45 2.87 -3.64
N ASN A 108 -2.47 3.19 -4.42
CA ASN A 108 -2.45 4.32 -5.36
C ASN A 108 -3.65 5.24 -5.15
N VAL A 109 -3.56 6.49 -5.60
CA VAL A 109 -4.72 7.39 -5.69
C VAL A 109 -5.80 6.76 -6.55
N LEU A 110 -5.47 6.38 -7.78
CA LEU A 110 -6.39 5.63 -8.64
C LEU A 110 -6.30 4.12 -8.36
N LYS A 111 -7.46 3.45 -8.32
CA LYS A 111 -7.53 1.98 -8.20
C LYS A 111 -7.64 1.24 -9.53
N CYS A 112 -7.71 1.99 -10.63
CA CYS A 112 -7.86 1.46 -11.99
C CYS A 112 -6.80 2.09 -12.89
N ARG A 113 -6.25 1.31 -13.81
CA ARG A 113 -5.25 1.77 -14.77
C ARG A 113 -5.84 2.75 -15.80
N PRO A 114 -5.26 3.95 -15.99
CA PRO A 114 -5.60 4.83 -17.10
C PRO A 114 -5.22 4.22 -18.46
N PRO A 115 -5.99 4.47 -19.53
CA PRO A 115 -5.70 3.94 -20.86
C PRO A 115 -4.30 4.39 -21.30
N ASN A 116 -3.51 3.45 -21.82
CA ASN A 116 -2.13 3.68 -22.24
C ASN A 116 -1.20 4.27 -21.15
N ASN A 117 -1.51 4.07 -19.86
CA ASN A 117 -0.77 4.65 -18.73
C ASN A 117 -0.68 6.18 -18.81
N ARG A 118 -1.69 6.86 -19.35
CA ARG A 118 -1.75 8.33 -19.32
C ARG A 118 -1.84 8.83 -17.87
N ASN A 119 -1.59 10.12 -17.68
CA ASN A 119 -1.78 10.77 -16.38
C ASN A 119 -3.24 10.67 -15.90
N PRO A 120 -3.46 10.60 -14.57
CA PRO A 120 -4.77 10.76 -13.96
C PRO A 120 -5.44 12.08 -14.36
N LEU A 121 -6.75 12.05 -14.59
CA LEU A 121 -7.54 13.28 -14.74
C LEU A 121 -8.09 13.74 -13.39
N PRO A 122 -8.35 15.05 -13.19
CA PRO A 122 -8.88 15.56 -11.93
C PRO A 122 -10.18 14.87 -11.47
N ASP A 123 -11.12 14.62 -12.38
CA ASP A 123 -12.38 13.92 -12.07
C ASP A 123 -12.15 12.46 -11.64
N GLU A 124 -11.12 11.81 -12.19
CA GLU A 124 -10.76 10.44 -11.82
C GLU A 124 -10.14 10.40 -10.42
N ILE A 125 -9.26 11.37 -10.11
CA ILE A 125 -8.63 11.53 -8.78
C ILE A 125 -9.73 11.77 -7.75
N ASP A 126 -10.59 12.78 -7.96
CA ASP A 126 -11.62 13.15 -7.01
C ASP A 126 -12.58 11.99 -6.71
N ALA A 127 -13.02 11.28 -7.76
CA ALA A 127 -13.89 10.13 -7.63
C ALA A 127 -13.24 8.96 -6.87
N CYS A 128 -11.95 8.68 -7.09
CA CYS A 128 -11.26 7.57 -6.42
C CYS A 128 -10.85 7.92 -4.99
N THR A 129 -10.38 9.13 -4.74
CA THR A 129 -9.94 9.60 -3.42
C THR A 129 -11.11 9.63 -2.44
N SER A 130 -12.23 10.24 -2.86
CA SER A 130 -13.44 10.33 -2.04
C SER A 130 -14.11 8.97 -1.78
N ALA A 131 -13.93 8.01 -2.70
CA ALA A 131 -14.53 6.69 -2.57
C ALA A 131 -13.67 5.71 -1.77
N TRP A 132 -12.34 5.74 -1.92
CA TRP A 132 -11.47 4.64 -1.48
C TRP A 132 -10.26 5.09 -0.69
N LEU A 133 -9.45 6.02 -1.22
CA LEU A 133 -8.15 6.36 -0.61
C LEU A 133 -8.31 6.91 0.81
N ASN A 134 -9.23 7.85 1.01
CA ASN A 134 -9.46 8.45 2.33
C ASN A 134 -9.88 7.39 3.35
N ALA A 135 -10.77 6.46 2.95
CA ALA A 135 -11.23 5.39 3.82
C ALA A 135 -10.11 4.36 4.13
N GLN A 136 -9.20 4.10 3.20
CA GLN A 136 -8.02 3.26 3.47
C GLN A 136 -7.10 3.93 4.50
N ILE A 137 -6.82 5.22 4.34
CA ILE A 137 -5.96 5.98 5.26
C ILE A 137 -6.61 6.07 6.64
N GLU A 138 -7.92 6.33 6.70
CA GLU A 138 -8.68 6.38 7.96
C GLU A 138 -8.69 5.02 8.67
N ALA A 139 -8.89 3.92 7.92
CA ALA A 139 -8.90 2.58 8.49
C ALA A 139 -7.54 2.18 9.07
N ILE A 140 -6.44 2.53 8.39
CA ILE A 140 -5.08 2.18 8.82
C ILE A 140 -4.57 3.13 9.90
N ALA A 141 -4.97 4.40 9.85
CA ALA A 141 -4.47 5.48 10.70
C ALA A 141 -2.92 5.48 10.82
N PRO A 142 -2.18 5.56 9.69
CA PRO A 142 -0.73 5.45 9.69
C PRO A 142 -0.08 6.64 10.39
N LYS A 143 1.15 6.45 10.86
CA LYS A 143 1.97 7.55 11.41
C LYS A 143 2.58 8.42 10.32
N VAL A 144 2.88 7.81 9.16
CA VAL A 144 3.53 8.47 8.02
C VAL A 144 2.85 8.06 6.72
N LEU A 145 2.59 9.06 5.87
CA LEU A 145 2.19 8.88 4.48
C LEU A 145 3.34 9.32 3.57
N ILE A 146 3.70 8.46 2.61
CA ILE A 146 4.71 8.76 1.58
C ILE A 146 4.00 8.85 0.23
N ALA A 147 3.90 10.06 -0.30
CA ALA A 147 3.39 10.30 -1.65
C ALA A 147 4.52 10.12 -2.68
N VAL A 148 4.32 9.23 -3.65
CA VAL A 148 5.30 8.90 -4.70
C VAL A 148 4.71 9.21 -6.07
N GLY A 149 4.98 10.41 -6.54
CA GLY A 149 4.49 10.90 -7.83
C GLY A 149 3.99 12.33 -7.74
N LYS A 150 3.73 12.93 -8.90
CA LYS A 150 3.14 14.27 -9.02
C LYS A 150 1.65 14.27 -8.64
N PHE A 151 0.96 13.15 -8.85
CA PHE A 151 -0.48 13.01 -8.62
C PHE A 151 -0.81 12.18 -7.39
N ALA A 152 0.16 11.97 -6.49
CA ALA A 152 0.04 11.20 -5.26
C ALA A 152 -0.19 12.10 -4.04
#